data_AF-A0A560DXQ4-F1
#
_entry.id   AF-A0A560DXQ4-F1
#
_cell.length_a   1.000
_cell.length_b   1.000
_cell.length_c   1.000
_cell.angle_alpha   90.00
_cell.angle_beta   90.00
_cell.angle_gamma   90.00
#
_symmetry.space_group_name_H-M   'P 1'
#
loop_
_entity.id
_entity.type
_entity.pdbx_description
1 polymer ?
#
loop_
_entity_poly.entity_id
_entity_poly.type
_entity_poly.pdbx_seq_one_letter_code
_entity_poly.pdbx_strand_id
1 'polypeptide(L)'
;MSSRELLPGQQDATDLPANQVQFALVISRMLETVKDDAEARRQMVYDLARYKLQEQFTYADAKNIDQMKQALEVAIQEVEKFSREAGELERLPQHQLASPRMAEAGGVLMSGDATVLRSGIETSRSKPPAVSGPLLPVIKRTAAILLAAGAVILIVSQRDNIAALRRLITSQSHEIAQVAPRPETTVAVAKPEMVTQAAPAPTRVLPTDYGVYALIDDKSLAELIATGVMAPDIRVAISPEFRKPDKPHLPNGRVKFIVFRRDIANVVPERVEVRVVAKIAREFSSEAAGRALSGGDNAGVIRNFSYPFRVAPIPGKAEMYEIHGGDSELELPPGHYVLSLGPQAYYFQVDGDITDPRQCLERVVAGSGTFYAPCKIAKTY
;
A
#
# COMPACT_ATOMS: atom_id res chain seq x y z
N MET A 1 -32.17 -20.36 38.87
CA MET A 1 -32.15 -20.12 37.40
C MET A 1 -30.76 -19.61 37.06
N SER A 2 -29.98 -20.38 36.30
CA SER A 2 -28.56 -20.12 36.04
C SER A 2 -28.30 -20.15 34.53
N SER A 3 -27.73 -19.05 34.01
CA SER A 3 -27.36 -18.87 32.59
C SER A 3 -26.05 -19.59 32.29
N ARG A 4 -26.12 -20.88 31.94
CA ARG A 4 -24.92 -21.67 31.61
C ARG A 4 -25.06 -22.61 30.41
N GLU A 5 -25.93 -22.31 29.46
CA GLU A 5 -26.13 -23.12 28.25
C GLU A 5 -26.27 -22.24 27.00
N LEU A 6 -25.15 -21.69 26.52
CA LEU A 6 -24.98 -21.32 25.10
C LEU A 6 -23.48 -21.38 24.78
N LEU A 7 -22.91 -22.58 24.80
CA LEU A 7 -21.66 -22.89 24.09
C LEU A 7 -22.08 -23.56 22.77
N PRO A 8 -21.58 -23.11 21.59
CA PRO A 8 -21.84 -23.81 20.34
C PRO A 8 -21.12 -25.16 20.39
N GLY A 9 -21.92 -26.23 20.39
CA GLY A 9 -21.45 -27.60 20.42
C GLY A 9 -20.56 -27.93 19.23
N GLN A 10 -19.55 -28.75 19.53
CA GLN A 10 -18.78 -29.63 18.65
C GLN A 10 -19.52 -29.94 17.33
N GLN A 11 -19.08 -29.33 16.23
CA GLN A 11 -19.62 -29.60 14.89
C GLN A 11 -19.15 -30.99 14.44
N ASP A 12 -20.10 -31.89 14.16
CA ASP A 12 -19.81 -33.23 13.64
C ASP A 12 -19.21 -33.13 12.22
N ALA A 13 -18.29 -34.03 11.89
CA ALA A 13 -17.59 -34.03 10.60
C ALA A 13 -18.53 -34.22 9.39
N THR A 14 -19.76 -34.68 9.61
CA THR A 14 -20.83 -34.81 8.62
C THR A 14 -21.59 -33.51 8.32
N ASP A 15 -21.46 -32.47 9.15
CA ASP A 15 -22.11 -31.17 8.93
C ASP A 15 -21.30 -30.23 8.03
N LEU A 16 -20.01 -30.51 7.84
CA LEU A 16 -19.11 -29.73 6.99
C LEU A 16 -19.62 -29.58 5.54
N PRO A 17 -20.02 -30.64 4.81
CA PRO A 17 -20.53 -30.51 3.45
C PRO A 17 -21.89 -29.79 3.41
N ALA A 18 -22.77 -30.01 4.39
CA ALA A 18 -24.05 -29.31 4.48
C ALA A 18 -23.85 -27.80 4.70
N ASN A 19 -22.91 -27.44 5.57
CA ASN A 19 -22.53 -26.05 5.83
C ASN A 19 -21.89 -25.40 4.59
N GLN A 20 -21.02 -26.11 3.87
CA GLN A 20 -20.42 -25.61 2.62
C GLN A 20 -21.48 -25.27 1.57
N VAL A 21 -22.47 -26.15 1.37
CA VAL A 21 -23.58 -25.90 0.43
C VAL A 21 -24.40 -24.69 0.90
N GLN A 22 -24.69 -24.58 2.20
CA GLN A 22 -25.42 -23.45 2.74
C GLN A 22 -24.66 -22.13 2.54
N PHE A 23 -23.35 -22.11 2.79
CA PHE A 23 -22.50 -20.95 2.54
C PHE A 23 -22.46 -20.58 1.05
N ALA A 24 -22.34 -21.57 0.16
CA ALA A 24 -22.35 -21.33 -1.28
C ALA A 24 -23.67 -20.69 -1.75
N LEU A 25 -24.81 -21.16 -1.24
CA LEU A 25 -26.12 -20.59 -1.54
C LEU A 25 -26.26 -19.15 -1.03
N VAL A 26 -25.81 -18.87 0.19
CA VAL A 26 -25.81 -17.52 0.75
C VAL A 26 -24.93 -16.58 -0.06
N ILE A 27 -23.70 -17.01 -0.40
CA ILE A 27 -22.77 -16.22 -1.20
C ILE A 27 -23.33 -15.97 -2.59
N SER A 28 -23.89 -16.98 -3.25
CA SER A 28 -24.52 -16.84 -4.58
C SER A 28 -25.63 -15.79 -4.55
N ARG A 29 -26.52 -15.85 -3.55
CA ARG A 29 -27.61 -14.88 -3.39
C ARG A 29 -27.08 -13.47 -3.13
N MET A 30 -26.04 -13.31 -2.31
CA MET A 30 -25.40 -12.02 -2.08
C MET A 30 -24.79 -11.46 -3.38
N LEU A 31 -24.12 -12.30 -4.18
CA LEU A 31 -23.54 -11.91 -5.46
C LEU A 31 -24.61 -11.47 -6.47
N GLU A 32 -25.73 -12.17 -6.55
CA GLU A 32 -26.88 -11.76 -7.39
C GLU A 32 -27.47 -10.42 -6.91
N THR A 33 -27.66 -10.25 -5.60
CA THR A 33 -28.18 -9.00 -5.03
C THR A 33 -27.28 -7.81 -5.36
N VAL A 34 -25.96 -7.98 -5.25
CA VAL A 34 -24.96 -6.93 -5.52
C VAL A 34 -24.83 -6.62 -7.01
N LYS A 35 -25.09 -7.62 -7.87
CA LYS A 35 -25.10 -7.45 -9.32
C LYS A 35 -26.28 -6.57 -9.74
N ASP A 36 -27.48 -6.87 -9.23
CA ASP A 36 -28.72 -6.28 -9.72
C ASP A 36 -29.10 -4.97 -9.00
N ASP A 37 -28.70 -4.78 -7.74
CA ASP A 37 -28.95 -3.57 -6.96
C ASP A 37 -27.68 -2.72 -6.77
N ALA A 38 -27.71 -1.50 -7.32
CA ALA A 38 -26.63 -0.55 -7.21
C ALA A 38 -26.41 -0.03 -5.77
N GLU A 39 -27.46 0.03 -4.94
CA GLU A 39 -27.35 0.44 -3.54
C GLU A 39 -26.67 -0.66 -2.71
N ALA A 40 -27.13 -1.91 -2.85
CA ALA A 40 -26.49 -3.07 -2.23
C ALA A 40 -25.00 -3.18 -2.60
N ARG A 41 -24.65 -2.88 -3.85
CA ARG A 41 -23.26 -2.87 -4.31
C ARG A 41 -22.42 -1.80 -3.59
N ARG A 42 -22.92 -0.56 -3.49
CA ARG A 42 -22.20 0.50 -2.77
C ARG A 42 -22.02 0.15 -1.30
N GLN A 43 -23.06 -0.34 -0.65
CA GLN A 43 -23.00 -0.76 0.75
C GLN A 43 -21.94 -1.85 0.98
N MET A 44 -21.89 -2.88 0.13
CA MET A 44 -20.90 -3.94 0.24
C MET A 44 -19.46 -3.44 0.04
N VAL A 45 -19.25 -2.47 -0.87
CA VAL A 45 -17.94 -1.83 -1.05
C VAL A 45 -17.54 -1.05 0.21
N TYR A 46 -18.46 -0.35 0.85
CA TYR A 46 -18.20 0.38 2.09
C TYR A 46 -17.87 -0.57 3.25
N ASP A 47 -18.59 -1.68 3.37
CA ASP A 47 -18.33 -2.68 4.41
C ASP A 47 -16.97 -3.37 4.19
N LEU A 48 -16.61 -3.64 2.94
CA LEU A 48 -15.27 -4.12 2.61
C LEU A 48 -14.19 -3.09 2.95
N ALA A 49 -14.42 -1.81 2.67
CA ALA A 49 -13.48 -0.75 3.01
C ALA A 49 -13.24 -0.66 4.53
N ARG A 50 -14.30 -0.75 5.35
CA ARG A 50 -14.20 -0.80 6.81
C ARG A 50 -13.40 -2.00 7.28
N TYR A 51 -13.70 -3.18 6.74
CA TYR A 51 -12.98 -4.41 7.07
C TYR A 51 -11.49 -4.32 6.71
N LYS A 52 -11.17 -3.80 5.53
CA LYS A 52 -9.78 -3.61 5.07
C LYS A 52 -9.02 -2.60 5.92
N LEU A 53 -9.69 -1.53 6.35
CA LEU A 53 -9.12 -0.55 7.27
C LEU A 53 -8.72 -1.23 8.60
N GLN A 54 -9.61 -2.05 9.16
CA GLN A 54 -9.32 -2.80 10.39
C GLN A 54 -8.16 -3.80 10.22
N GLU A 55 -8.09 -4.50 9.09
CA GLU A 55 -7.01 -5.44 8.79
C GLU A 55 -5.64 -4.74 8.76
N GLN A 56 -5.57 -3.53 8.15
CA GLN A 56 -4.32 -2.79 7.98
C GLN A 56 -3.79 -2.14 9.27
N PHE A 57 -4.66 -1.75 10.20
CA PHE A 57 -4.25 -1.00 11.40
C PHE A 57 -4.12 -1.82 12.69
N THR A 58 -4.10 -3.14 12.60
CA THR A 58 -3.80 -4.01 13.76
C THR A 58 -2.46 -3.71 14.46
N TYR A 59 -1.59 -2.89 13.86
CA TYR A 59 -0.29 -2.46 14.40
C TYR A 59 -0.06 -0.94 14.42
N ALA A 60 -1.03 -0.13 13.97
CA ALA A 60 -0.89 1.32 14.08
C ALA A 60 -1.51 1.80 15.40
N ASP A 61 -0.86 2.80 15.99
CA ASP A 61 -1.27 3.47 17.23
C ASP A 61 -2.80 3.64 17.33
N ALA A 62 -3.41 3.23 18.45
CA ALA A 62 -4.86 3.18 18.62
C ALA A 62 -5.54 4.55 18.36
N LYS A 63 -4.81 5.64 18.62
CA LYS A 63 -5.26 7.01 18.35
C LYS A 63 -5.36 7.33 16.85
N ASN A 64 -4.51 6.74 16.02
CA ASN A 64 -4.56 6.90 14.56
C ASN A 64 -5.67 6.05 13.93
N ILE A 65 -6.04 4.93 14.56
CA ILE A 65 -7.13 4.06 14.11
C ILE A 65 -8.46 4.81 14.11
N ASP A 66 -8.79 5.49 15.20
CA ASP A 66 -10.07 6.16 15.35
C ASP A 66 -10.18 7.38 14.42
N GLN A 67 -9.09 8.13 14.25
CA GLN A 67 -9.03 9.22 13.28
C GLN A 67 -9.23 8.73 11.85
N MET A 68 -8.58 7.62 11.46
CA MET A 68 -8.70 7.08 10.11
C MET A 68 -10.08 6.46 9.86
N LYS A 69 -10.67 5.78 10.85
CA LYS A 69 -12.06 5.29 10.80
C LYS A 69 -13.02 6.46 10.60
N GLN A 70 -12.86 7.53 11.36
CA GLN A 70 -13.70 8.71 11.23
C GLN A 70 -13.56 9.38 9.86
N ALA A 71 -12.33 9.47 9.33
CA ALA A 71 -12.09 9.97 7.98
C ALA A 71 -12.76 9.11 6.91
N LEU A 72 -12.72 7.77 7.06
CA LEU A 72 -13.40 6.85 6.15
C LEU A 72 -14.93 7.06 6.16
N GLU A 73 -15.54 7.20 7.34
CA GLU A 73 -16.99 7.43 7.43
C GLU A 73 -17.41 8.76 6.80
N VAL A 74 -16.62 9.83 6.98
CA VAL A 74 -16.87 11.12 6.32
C VAL A 74 -16.76 10.97 4.80
N ALA A 75 -15.74 10.28 4.30
CA ALA A 75 -15.59 10.04 2.86
C ALA A 75 -16.74 9.22 2.28
N ILE A 76 -17.22 8.19 2.99
CA ILE A 76 -18.41 7.41 2.59
C ILE A 76 -19.64 8.31 2.50
N GLN A 77 -19.86 9.19 3.49
CA GLN A 77 -20.98 10.14 3.48
C GLN A 77 -20.91 11.11 2.30
N GLU A 78 -19.73 11.65 1.98
CA GLU A 78 -19.55 12.56 0.84
C GLU A 78 -19.80 11.85 -0.50
N VAL A 79 -19.31 10.63 -0.67
CA VAL A 79 -19.55 9.83 -1.88
C VAL A 79 -21.05 9.52 -2.03
N GLU A 80 -21.74 9.19 -0.94
CA GLU A 80 -23.19 8.96 -0.96
C GLU A 80 -23.99 10.21 -1.29
N LYS A 81 -23.56 11.37 -0.79
CA LYS A 81 -24.16 12.66 -1.17
C LYS A 81 -23.99 12.94 -2.66
N PHE A 82 -22.77 12.77 -3.19
CA PHE A 82 -22.49 12.95 -4.61
C PHE A 82 -23.27 11.98 -5.51
N SER A 83 -23.39 10.72 -5.09
CA SER A 83 -24.17 9.69 -5.78
C SER A 83 -25.66 10.05 -5.90
N ARG A 84 -26.25 10.62 -4.83
CA ARG A 84 -27.65 11.08 -4.82
C ARG A 84 -27.87 12.27 -5.75
N GLU A 85 -26.97 13.25 -5.71
CA GLU A 85 -27.03 14.44 -6.58
C GLU A 85 -26.87 14.07 -8.07
N ALA A 86 -26.01 13.11 -8.40
CA ALA A 86 -25.85 12.59 -9.75
C ALA A 86 -27.09 11.80 -10.24
N GLY A 87 -27.73 11.03 -9.35
CA GLY A 87 -28.95 10.27 -9.65
C GLY A 87 -30.23 11.13 -9.75
N GLU A 88 -30.22 12.35 -9.23
CA GLU A 88 -31.31 13.33 -9.35
C GLU A 88 -31.26 14.08 -10.70
N LEU A 89 -30.06 14.34 -11.21
CA LEU A 89 -29.82 14.96 -12.52
C LEU A 89 -30.23 14.08 -13.72
N GLU A 90 -30.22 12.75 -13.59
CA GLU A 90 -30.70 11.83 -14.63
C GLU A 90 -32.23 11.65 -14.68
N ARG A 91 -32.99 12.12 -13.67
CA ARG A 91 -34.44 11.89 -13.57
C ARG A 91 -35.34 13.02 -14.09
N LEU A 92 -34.79 14.03 -14.77
CA LEU A 92 -35.59 15.09 -15.39
C LEU A 92 -36.34 14.55 -16.64
N PRO A 93 -37.62 14.91 -16.89
CA PRO A 93 -38.47 14.16 -17.80
C PRO A 93 -38.24 14.51 -19.28
N GLN A 94 -37.95 13.51 -20.11
CA GLN A 94 -38.17 13.55 -21.56
C GLN A 94 -39.67 13.52 -21.87
N HIS A 95 -40.35 14.64 -21.67
CA HIS A 95 -41.67 14.86 -22.28
C HIS A 95 -41.66 16.17 -23.06
N GLN A 96 -42.28 16.12 -24.24
CA GLN A 96 -42.38 17.14 -25.30
C GLN A 96 -41.19 17.05 -26.29
N LEU A 97 -41.37 16.77 -27.58
CA LEU A 97 -42.46 17.14 -28.48
C LEU A 97 -42.90 15.99 -29.39
N ALA A 98 -44.21 15.79 -29.47
CA ALA A 98 -44.86 15.21 -30.64
C ALA A 98 -45.33 16.33 -31.59
N SER A 99 -45.53 15.95 -32.86
CA SER A 99 -46.41 16.53 -33.90
C SER A 99 -45.69 17.25 -35.08
N PRO A 100 -46.32 17.39 -36.27
CA PRO A 100 -46.84 16.34 -37.17
C PRO A 100 -46.57 16.60 -38.70
N ARG A 101 -46.88 15.58 -39.53
CA ARG A 101 -47.34 15.62 -40.95
C ARG A 101 -46.47 16.24 -42.08
N MET A 102 -46.28 15.45 -43.14
CA MET A 102 -46.65 15.66 -44.58
C MET A 102 -46.11 14.44 -45.37
N ALA A 103 -46.92 13.49 -45.86
CA ALA A 103 -47.77 13.48 -47.06
C ALA A 103 -47.00 13.53 -48.40
N GLU A 104 -47.30 12.52 -49.26
CA GLU A 104 -47.06 12.40 -50.72
C GLU A 104 -45.62 12.15 -51.23
N ALA A 105 -45.35 11.34 -52.25
CA ALA A 105 -46.14 10.44 -53.11
C ALA A 105 -45.20 9.56 -53.95
N GLY A 106 -45.68 8.36 -54.35
CA GLY A 106 -45.24 7.57 -55.51
C GLY A 106 -43.85 6.90 -55.41
N GLY A 107 -43.64 5.64 -55.76
CA GLY A 107 -44.44 4.67 -56.48
C GLY A 107 -43.49 3.73 -57.23
N VAL A 108 -43.91 2.47 -57.36
CA VAL A 108 -43.52 1.48 -58.39
C VAL A 108 -42.27 0.62 -58.14
N LEU A 109 -42.51 -0.66 -58.41
CA LEU A 109 -41.76 -1.90 -58.19
C LEU A 109 -40.79 -2.23 -59.34
N MET A 110 -40.01 -3.31 -59.11
CA MET A 110 -39.31 -4.25 -60.02
C MET A 110 -37.81 -4.32 -59.63
N SER A 111 -37.29 -5.37 -58.97
CA SER A 111 -37.20 -6.79 -59.35
C SER A 111 -36.42 -7.01 -60.65
N GLY A 112 -35.20 -7.55 -60.52
CA GLY A 112 -34.35 -7.93 -61.65
C GLY A 112 -33.07 -8.61 -61.16
N ASP A 113 -32.93 -9.88 -61.53
CA ASP A 113 -32.05 -10.90 -60.98
C ASP A 113 -30.69 -11.01 -61.70
N ALA A 114 -29.73 -11.61 -61.00
CA ALA A 114 -28.58 -12.42 -61.44
C ALA A 114 -27.57 -11.92 -62.52
N THR A 115 -26.27 -11.90 -62.16
CA THR A 115 -25.16 -12.79 -62.65
C THR A 115 -23.78 -12.12 -62.48
N VAL A 116 -22.86 -12.67 -61.66
CA VAL A 116 -21.73 -13.57 -61.99
C VAL A 116 -20.39 -12.86 -62.39
N LEU A 117 -19.36 -13.19 -61.59
CA LEU A 117 -17.90 -13.26 -61.84
C LEU A 117 -16.97 -12.02 -61.90
N ARG A 118 -15.91 -12.19 -61.09
CA ARG A 118 -14.47 -11.90 -61.32
C ARG A 118 -13.91 -10.50 -61.07
N SER A 119 -13.06 -10.46 -60.04
CA SER A 119 -11.64 -10.04 -60.07
C SER A 119 -11.30 -8.60 -60.46
N GLY A 120 -10.74 -7.86 -59.51
CA GLY A 120 -10.00 -6.63 -59.81
C GLY A 120 -9.52 -5.94 -58.55
N ILE A 121 -8.22 -6.00 -58.31
CA ILE A 121 -7.49 -5.25 -57.29
C ILE A 121 -7.65 -3.76 -57.57
N GLU A 122 -8.05 -2.97 -56.56
CA GLU A 122 -7.67 -1.56 -56.51
C GLU A 122 -7.70 -1.01 -55.08
N THR A 123 -6.51 -0.58 -54.65
CA THR A 123 -6.27 0.24 -53.47
C THR A 123 -6.99 1.58 -53.64
N SER A 124 -7.99 1.86 -52.79
CA SER A 124 -8.55 3.19 -52.65
C SER A 124 -8.58 3.65 -51.21
N ARG A 125 -7.93 4.80 -51.03
CA ARG A 125 -7.68 5.56 -49.81
C ARG A 125 -8.97 6.24 -49.38
N SER A 126 -9.62 5.79 -48.31
CA SER A 126 -10.74 6.52 -47.70
C SER A 126 -10.44 6.95 -46.27
N LYS A 127 -10.16 8.25 -46.17
CA LYS A 127 -10.46 9.20 -45.08
C LYS A 127 -11.46 8.69 -44.02
N PRO A 128 -11.19 8.90 -42.71
CA PRO A 128 -12.19 8.70 -41.67
C PRO A 128 -13.22 9.85 -41.69
N PRO A 129 -14.53 9.61 -41.51
CA PRO A 129 -15.49 10.68 -41.34
C PRO A 129 -15.41 11.26 -39.92
N ALA A 130 -15.24 12.57 -39.87
CA ALA A 130 -15.41 13.38 -38.68
C ALA A 130 -16.89 13.46 -38.32
N VAL A 131 -17.26 13.05 -37.11
CA VAL A 131 -18.53 13.40 -36.47
C VAL A 131 -18.20 14.33 -35.31
N SER A 132 -18.26 15.63 -35.60
CA SER A 132 -18.15 16.72 -34.63
C SER A 132 -19.53 17.05 -34.07
N GLY A 133 -19.80 16.59 -32.84
CA GLY A 133 -20.89 17.06 -31.96
C GLY A 133 -20.31 17.82 -30.75
N PRO A 134 -21.09 18.67 -30.06
CA PRO A 134 -20.57 19.82 -29.34
C PRO A 134 -20.07 19.47 -27.93
N LEU A 135 -18.85 18.97 -27.81
CA LEU A 135 -18.18 18.72 -26.51
C LEU A 135 -17.47 19.96 -25.92
N LEU A 136 -17.54 21.10 -26.62
CA LEU A 136 -16.82 22.31 -26.24
C LEU A 136 -17.25 23.00 -24.93
N PRO A 137 -18.52 22.90 -24.44
CA PRO A 137 -18.86 23.48 -23.14
C PRO A 137 -18.49 22.59 -21.95
N VAL A 138 -18.35 21.27 -22.14
CA VAL A 138 -18.00 20.32 -21.07
C VAL A 138 -16.51 20.38 -20.76
N ILE A 139 -15.66 20.48 -21.78
CA ILE A 139 -14.20 20.59 -21.63
C ILE A 139 -13.80 21.92 -20.95
N LYS A 140 -14.53 23.00 -21.22
CA LYS A 140 -14.29 24.29 -20.52
C LYS A 140 -14.65 24.23 -19.04
N ARG A 141 -15.69 23.48 -18.66
CA ARG A 141 -16.11 23.34 -17.25
C ARG A 141 -15.17 22.42 -16.46
N THR A 142 -14.70 21.32 -17.03
CA THR A 142 -13.69 20.47 -16.38
C THR A 142 -12.35 21.16 -16.24
N ALA A 143 -11.91 21.96 -17.22
CA ALA A 143 -10.69 22.76 -17.11
C ALA A 143 -10.78 23.83 -15.99
N ALA A 144 -11.93 24.48 -15.83
CA ALA A 144 -12.13 25.48 -14.77
C ALA A 144 -12.13 24.84 -13.37
N ILE A 145 -12.75 23.67 -13.20
CA ILE A 145 -12.76 22.93 -11.93
C ILE A 145 -11.35 22.44 -11.58
N LEU A 146 -10.60 21.91 -12.56
CA LEU A 146 -9.21 21.49 -12.35
C LEU A 146 -8.27 22.67 -12.02
N LEU A 147 -8.49 23.84 -12.62
CA LEU A 147 -7.74 25.05 -12.27
C LEU A 147 -8.08 25.55 -10.87
N ALA A 148 -9.34 25.52 -10.46
CA ALA A 148 -9.76 25.90 -9.11
C ALA A 148 -9.20 24.92 -8.06
N ALA A 149 -9.30 23.60 -8.31
CA ALA A 149 -8.73 22.58 -7.44
C ALA A 149 -7.20 22.68 -7.37
N GLY A 150 -6.53 22.90 -8.51
CA GLY A 150 -5.09 23.13 -8.58
C GLY A 150 -4.66 24.38 -7.80
N ALA A 151 -5.43 25.48 -7.88
CA ALA A 151 -5.15 26.70 -7.14
C ALA A 151 -5.34 26.51 -5.62
N VAL A 152 -6.36 25.76 -5.18
CA VAL A 152 -6.56 25.43 -3.76
C VAL A 152 -5.43 24.55 -3.24
N ILE A 153 -4.99 23.54 -4.00
CA ILE A 153 -3.85 22.68 -3.66
C ILE A 153 -2.55 23.50 -3.56
N LEU A 154 -2.32 24.43 -4.49
CA LEU A 154 -1.18 25.35 -4.46
C LEU A 154 -1.21 26.30 -3.26
N ILE A 155 -2.37 26.83 -2.89
CA ILE A 155 -2.52 27.73 -1.74
C ILE A 155 -2.29 26.97 -0.43
N VAL A 156 -2.78 25.73 -0.32
CA VAL A 156 -2.56 24.88 0.87
C VAL A 156 -1.09 24.46 0.97
N SER A 157 -0.46 24.03 -0.13
CA SER A 157 0.96 23.63 -0.10
C SER A 157 1.92 24.80 0.16
N GLN A 158 1.57 26.01 -0.30
CA GLN A 158 2.34 27.22 0.01
C GLN A 158 2.22 27.63 1.47
N ARG A 159 1.11 27.36 2.15
CA ARG A 159 0.97 27.67 3.60
C ARG A 159 1.93 26.84 4.45
N ASP A 160 2.16 25.59 4.10
CA ASP A 160 3.11 24.72 4.80
C ASP A 160 4.57 25.16 4.57
N ASN A 161 4.89 25.61 3.35
CA ASN A 161 6.22 26.16 3.02
C ASN A 161 6.49 27.54 3.64
N ILE A 162 5.48 28.43 3.75
CA ILE A 162 5.63 29.74 4.42
C ILE A 162 5.80 29.58 5.93
N ALA A 163 5.14 28.58 6.55
CA ALA A 163 5.35 28.25 7.96
C ALA A 163 6.77 27.72 8.23
N ALA A 164 7.34 26.94 7.30
CA ALA A 164 8.73 26.49 7.34
C ALA A 164 9.73 27.64 7.13
N LEU A 165 9.47 28.56 6.20
CA LEU A 165 10.35 29.70 5.93
C LEU A 165 10.33 30.74 7.07
N ARG A 166 9.18 30.98 7.72
CA ARG A 166 9.11 31.82 8.93
C ARG A 166 9.97 31.26 10.06
N ARG A 167 9.99 29.93 10.25
CA ARG A 167 10.84 29.31 11.29
C ARG A 167 12.34 29.49 11.01
N LEU A 168 12.75 29.54 9.74
CA LEU A 168 14.14 29.85 9.36
C LEU A 168 14.52 31.33 9.54
N ILE A 169 13.59 32.25 9.32
CA ILE A 169 13.86 33.69 9.43
C ILE A 169 13.89 34.13 10.91
N THR A 170 13.07 33.53 11.78
CA THR A 170 13.10 33.83 13.22
C THR A 170 14.34 33.25 13.91
N SER A 171 14.96 32.19 13.39
CA SER A 171 16.20 31.62 13.95
C SER A 171 17.48 32.33 13.49
N GLN A 172 17.46 33.07 12.37
CA GLN A 172 18.62 33.84 11.89
C GLN A 172 18.73 35.27 12.46
N SER A 173 17.70 35.78 13.14
CA SER A 173 17.65 37.20 13.54
C SER A 173 18.40 37.54 14.84
N HIS A 174 19.13 36.61 15.46
CA HIS A 174 19.84 36.87 16.72
C HIS A 174 21.38 36.93 16.62
N GLU A 175 21.97 36.85 15.42
CA GLU A 175 23.43 36.82 15.27
C GLU A 175 23.98 37.85 14.28
N ILE A 176 23.45 39.08 14.28
CA ILE A 176 24.16 40.22 13.67
C ILE A 176 23.86 41.49 14.46
N ALA A 177 24.55 41.70 15.58
CA ALA A 177 24.92 43.01 16.10
C ALA A 177 25.72 42.87 17.40
N GLN A 178 27.06 42.96 17.32
CA GLN A 178 27.88 43.87 18.12
C GLN A 178 29.37 43.55 17.91
N VAL A 179 29.97 44.24 16.95
CA VAL A 179 31.41 44.49 16.90
C VAL A 179 31.59 45.99 17.11
N ALA A 180 32.20 46.35 18.24
CA ALA A 180 32.86 47.63 18.49
C ALA A 180 33.89 47.45 19.63
N PRO A 181 34.97 48.26 19.67
CA PRO A 181 36.33 47.77 19.84
C PRO A 181 36.86 47.76 21.29
N ARG A 182 37.97 47.03 21.46
CA ARG A 182 38.84 46.93 22.65
C ARG A 182 39.06 48.27 23.36
N PRO A 183 39.29 48.20 24.68
CA PRO A 183 40.62 48.55 25.16
C PRO A 183 41.27 47.43 25.95
N GLU A 184 42.59 47.42 25.83
CA GLU A 184 43.56 46.63 26.58
C GLU A 184 43.30 46.72 28.09
N THR A 185 43.52 45.63 28.84
CA THR A 185 44.29 45.60 30.10
C THR A 185 44.28 44.19 30.72
N THR A 186 45.51 43.72 31.00
CA THR A 186 45.94 42.62 31.88
C THR A 186 45.53 41.18 31.58
N VAL A 187 46.57 40.44 31.16
CA VAL A 187 46.71 38.99 31.27
C VAL A 187 46.51 38.54 32.72
N ALA A 188 45.44 37.78 32.96
CA ALA A 188 45.34 36.88 34.11
C ALA A 188 45.31 35.45 33.56
N VAL A 189 46.37 34.70 33.84
CA VAL A 189 46.47 33.27 33.53
C VAL A 189 45.44 32.54 34.37
N ALA A 190 44.28 32.24 33.79
CA ALA A 190 43.31 31.30 34.34
C ALA A 190 43.52 29.94 33.66
N LYS A 191 43.86 28.98 34.53
CA LYS A 191 43.86 27.52 34.36
C LYS A 191 42.90 27.03 33.24
N PRO A 192 43.32 26.15 32.32
CA PRO A 192 42.40 25.63 31.32
C PRO A 192 41.31 24.82 32.00
N GLU A 193 40.10 25.40 32.00
CA GLU A 193 38.88 24.71 32.37
C GLU A 193 38.67 23.62 31.32
N MET A 194 38.83 22.38 31.77
CA MET A 194 38.62 21.19 30.97
C MET A 194 37.22 21.28 30.36
N VAL A 195 37.17 21.36 29.03
CA VAL A 195 36.00 20.98 28.26
C VAL A 195 35.57 19.64 28.82
N THR A 196 34.40 19.60 29.47
CA THR A 196 33.81 18.35 29.92
C THR A 196 33.57 17.55 28.65
N GLN A 197 34.45 16.58 28.43
CA GLN A 197 34.35 15.63 27.35
C GLN A 197 32.97 14.98 27.50
N ALA A 198 32.07 15.28 26.55
CA ALA A 198 30.78 14.61 26.48
C ALA A 198 31.07 13.11 26.61
N ALA A 199 30.38 12.45 27.54
CA ALA A 199 30.57 11.04 27.82
C ALA A 199 30.64 10.28 26.48
N PRO A 200 31.69 9.47 26.24
CA PRO A 200 31.80 8.74 24.99
C PRO A 200 30.50 7.94 24.81
N ALA A 201 29.80 8.20 23.71
CA ALA A 201 28.64 7.39 23.33
C ALA A 201 29.07 5.92 23.40
N PRO A 202 28.23 5.03 23.96
CA PRO A 202 28.58 3.62 24.09
C PRO A 202 29.10 3.11 22.74
N THR A 203 30.27 2.49 22.76
CA THR A 203 31.01 2.08 21.56
C THR A 203 30.23 0.96 20.86
N ARG A 204 29.27 1.35 20.04
CA ARG A 204 28.48 0.45 19.21
C ARG A 204 29.34 -0.12 18.08
N VAL A 205 29.17 -1.40 17.78
CA VAL A 205 29.90 -2.06 16.70
C VAL A 205 29.39 -1.54 15.35
N LEU A 206 30.32 -1.10 14.50
CA LEU A 206 30.04 -0.63 13.15
C LEU A 206 30.69 -1.56 12.11
N PRO A 207 30.06 -1.78 10.95
CA PRO A 207 30.65 -2.57 9.88
C PRO A 207 31.93 -1.91 9.33
N THR A 208 32.88 -2.74 8.91
CA THR A 208 34.11 -2.32 8.21
C THR A 208 33.99 -2.38 6.70
N ASP A 209 33.08 -3.21 6.20
CA ASP A 209 32.88 -3.49 4.79
C ASP A 209 31.49 -3.02 4.33
N TYR A 210 31.37 -2.68 3.05
CA TYR A 210 30.11 -2.22 2.49
C TYR A 210 29.07 -3.34 2.50
N GLY A 211 27.86 -3.01 2.93
CA GLY A 211 26.78 -3.97 3.05
C GLY A 211 25.59 -3.42 3.81
N VAL A 212 24.60 -4.30 4.03
CA VAL A 212 23.42 -4.04 4.85
C VAL A 212 23.44 -5.03 5.99
N TYR A 213 23.42 -4.53 7.22
CA TYR A 213 23.64 -5.35 8.41
C TYR A 213 22.49 -5.16 9.40
N ALA A 214 22.04 -6.24 10.02
CA ALA A 214 21.24 -6.20 11.24
C ALA A 214 22.17 -6.12 12.44
N LEU A 215 21.80 -5.29 13.40
CA LEU A 215 22.52 -5.16 14.65
C LEU A 215 21.82 -6.01 15.71
N ILE A 216 22.59 -6.89 16.35
CA ILE A 216 22.12 -7.78 17.40
C ILE A 216 22.67 -7.26 18.74
N ASP A 217 21.75 -6.88 19.64
CA ASP A 217 22.02 -6.39 21.00
C ASP A 217 23.07 -5.28 21.10
N ASP A 218 23.18 -4.43 20.08
CA ASP A 218 24.19 -3.37 19.93
C ASP A 218 25.66 -3.87 19.97
N LYS A 219 25.89 -5.19 19.87
CA LYS A 219 27.18 -5.86 20.10
C LYS A 219 27.71 -6.64 18.91
N SER A 220 26.85 -7.13 18.03
CA SER A 220 27.28 -7.89 16.85
C SER A 220 26.46 -7.50 15.62
N LEU A 221 27.01 -7.83 14.45
CA LEU A 221 26.42 -7.50 13.15
C LEU A 221 26.19 -8.79 12.36
N ALA A 222 25.03 -8.89 11.73
CA ALA A 222 24.69 -9.97 10.81
C ALA A 222 24.35 -9.36 9.46
N GLU A 223 25.08 -9.75 8.41
CA GLU A 223 24.84 -9.24 7.05
C GLU A 223 23.54 -9.81 6.48
N LEU A 224 22.72 -8.94 5.86
CA LEU A 224 21.48 -9.33 5.20
C LEU A 224 21.74 -9.65 3.73
N ILE A 225 21.02 -10.65 3.23
CA ILE A 225 21.13 -11.12 1.85
C ILE A 225 19.97 -10.55 1.03
N ALA A 226 20.29 -10.00 -0.14
CA ALA A 226 19.27 -9.54 -1.08
C ALA A 226 18.48 -10.73 -1.66
N THR A 227 17.17 -10.58 -1.74
CA THR A 227 16.25 -11.64 -2.21
C THR A 227 16.20 -11.79 -3.73
N GLY A 228 16.70 -10.81 -4.47
CA GLY A 228 16.58 -10.74 -5.93
C GLY A 228 15.19 -10.34 -6.44
N VAL A 229 14.22 -10.16 -5.55
CA VAL A 229 12.88 -9.62 -5.86
C VAL A 229 12.68 -8.27 -5.17
N MET A 230 11.84 -7.43 -5.78
CA MET A 230 11.47 -6.13 -5.20
C MET A 230 10.25 -6.30 -4.30
N ALA A 231 10.18 -5.50 -3.25
CA ALA A 231 8.95 -5.33 -2.49
C ALA A 231 7.82 -4.83 -3.43
N PRO A 232 6.60 -5.38 -3.34
CA PRO A 232 5.52 -4.97 -4.22
C PRO A 232 5.10 -3.51 -3.95
N ASP A 233 4.59 -2.81 -4.95
CA ASP A 233 3.93 -1.52 -4.72
C ASP A 233 2.76 -1.68 -3.74
N ILE A 234 2.36 -0.60 -3.05
CA ILE A 234 1.25 -0.65 -2.08
C ILE A 234 -0.06 -1.18 -2.68
N ARG A 235 -0.26 -1.02 -3.99
CA ARG A 235 -1.44 -1.51 -4.74
C ARG A 235 -1.37 -2.99 -5.11
N VAL A 236 -0.20 -3.62 -5.00
CA VAL A 236 0.03 -5.01 -5.37
C VAL A 236 0.13 -5.84 -4.09
N ALA A 237 -0.77 -6.80 -3.91
CA ALA A 237 -0.90 -7.52 -2.64
C ALA A 237 0.30 -8.41 -2.29
N ILE A 238 0.94 -9.01 -3.30
CA ILE A 238 2.08 -9.93 -3.13
C ILE A 238 3.12 -9.77 -4.24
N SER A 239 4.39 -10.04 -3.94
CA SER A 239 5.45 -10.18 -4.94
C SER A 239 5.38 -11.51 -5.69
N PRO A 240 6.16 -11.68 -6.76
CA PRO A 240 6.56 -13.00 -7.23
C PRO A 240 7.22 -13.84 -6.13
N GLU A 241 7.15 -15.16 -6.28
CA GLU A 241 7.80 -16.12 -5.39
C GLU A 241 9.32 -16.01 -5.48
N PHE A 242 9.98 -16.10 -4.33
CA PHE A 242 11.44 -16.12 -4.22
C PHE A 242 11.90 -17.19 -3.24
N ARG A 243 13.17 -17.59 -3.36
CA ARG A 243 13.82 -18.50 -2.43
C ARG A 243 14.33 -17.70 -1.23
N LYS A 244 13.79 -17.97 -0.04
CA LYS A 244 14.24 -17.39 1.22
C LYS A 244 15.69 -17.81 1.48
N PRO A 245 16.59 -16.85 1.76
CA PRO A 245 17.89 -17.15 2.35
C PRO A 245 17.73 -17.80 3.73
N ASP A 246 18.66 -18.67 4.12
CA ASP A 246 18.64 -19.30 5.46
C ASP A 246 19.14 -18.35 6.56
N LYS A 247 19.74 -17.22 6.22
CA LYS A 247 20.35 -16.27 7.17
C LYS A 247 20.05 -14.83 6.74
N PRO A 248 20.08 -13.85 7.66
CA PRO A 248 20.37 -13.97 9.09
C PRO A 248 19.14 -14.26 9.96
N HIS A 249 19.38 -14.94 11.09
CA HIS A 249 18.44 -15.16 12.18
C HIS A 249 18.69 -14.13 13.28
N LEU A 250 17.63 -13.45 13.71
CA LEU A 250 17.67 -12.40 14.74
C LEU A 250 16.96 -12.92 15.99
N PRO A 251 17.57 -12.80 17.18
CA PRO A 251 17.04 -13.40 18.40
C PRO A 251 15.81 -12.68 18.97
N ASN A 252 15.54 -11.44 18.52
CA ASN A 252 14.44 -10.63 19.02
C ASN A 252 13.83 -9.75 17.92
N GLY A 253 12.60 -9.28 18.16
CA GLY A 253 11.84 -8.46 17.21
C GLY A 253 12.20 -6.97 17.20
N ARG A 254 13.05 -6.50 18.12
CA ARG A 254 13.49 -5.10 18.21
C ARG A 254 14.70 -4.89 17.30
N VAL A 255 14.43 -4.93 16.00
CA VAL A 255 15.46 -4.92 14.98
C VAL A 255 15.98 -3.50 14.71
N LYS A 256 17.30 -3.38 14.57
CA LYS A 256 17.99 -2.20 14.04
C LYS A 256 18.89 -2.64 12.91
N PHE A 257 19.06 -1.77 11.91
CA PHE A 257 19.92 -2.05 10.77
C PHE A 257 20.96 -0.94 10.58
N ILE A 258 22.10 -1.29 10.01
CA ILE A 258 23.12 -0.35 9.56
C ILE A 258 23.31 -0.58 8.07
N VAL A 259 23.17 0.48 7.30
CA VAL A 259 23.49 0.46 5.86
C VAL A 259 24.81 1.18 5.69
N PHE A 260 25.79 0.49 5.11
CA PHE A 260 27.07 1.04 4.73
C PHE A 260 27.23 0.91 3.21
N ARG A 261 27.09 2.02 2.48
CA ARG A 261 27.18 2.06 1.02
C ARG A 261 27.87 3.34 0.54
N ARG A 262 28.53 3.28 -0.62
CA ARG A 262 29.20 4.46 -1.22
C ARG A 262 28.22 5.47 -1.78
N ASP A 263 27.09 5.01 -2.29
CA ASP A 263 26.15 5.84 -3.06
C ASP A 263 25.19 6.68 -2.20
N ILE A 264 25.16 6.44 -0.89
CA ILE A 264 24.23 7.10 0.05
C ILE A 264 24.78 8.39 0.67
N ALA A 265 26.06 8.71 0.44
CA ALA A 265 26.69 9.92 0.98
C ALA A 265 25.99 11.23 0.59
N ASN A 266 25.18 11.21 -0.50
CA ASN A 266 24.45 12.37 -1.00
C ASN A 266 22.92 12.18 -1.05
N VAL A 267 22.41 10.95 -0.87
CA VAL A 267 20.98 10.64 -0.97
C VAL A 267 20.65 9.56 0.06
N VAL A 268 20.05 9.98 1.18
CA VAL A 268 19.53 9.06 2.21
C VAL A 268 18.03 8.85 1.94
N PRO A 269 17.54 7.61 1.88
CA PRO A 269 16.13 7.36 1.65
C PRO A 269 15.28 7.90 2.80
N GLU A 270 14.27 8.72 2.48
CA GLU A 270 13.35 9.30 3.49
C GLU A 270 12.42 8.26 4.13
N ARG A 271 12.10 7.19 3.40
CA ARG A 271 11.13 6.18 3.84
C ARG A 271 11.69 4.78 3.62
N VAL A 272 11.81 4.05 4.72
CA VAL A 272 12.23 2.65 4.74
C VAL A 272 11.13 1.83 5.41
N GLU A 273 10.83 0.68 4.83
CA GLU A 273 9.76 -0.19 5.29
C GLU A 273 10.31 -1.60 5.49
N VAL A 274 9.93 -2.23 6.61
CA VAL A 274 10.08 -3.67 6.79
C VAL A 274 8.78 -4.33 6.37
N ARG A 275 8.84 -5.33 5.50
CA ARG A 275 7.66 -6.01 4.96
C ARG A 275 7.60 -7.47 5.39
N VAL A 276 6.38 -7.95 5.52
CA VAL A 276 6.08 -9.32 5.92
C VAL A 276 6.35 -10.26 4.75
N VAL A 277 7.07 -11.36 4.99
CA VAL A 277 7.19 -12.46 4.05
C VAL A 277 6.24 -13.57 4.48
N ALA A 278 5.42 -14.03 3.54
CA ALA A 278 4.51 -15.14 3.77
C ALA A 278 4.97 -16.41 3.06
N LYS A 279 4.80 -17.54 3.73
CA LYS A 279 4.93 -18.87 3.14
C LYS A 279 3.60 -19.27 2.49
N ILE A 280 3.68 -19.90 1.32
CA ILE A 280 2.50 -20.53 0.71
C ILE A 280 2.39 -21.94 1.29
N ALA A 281 1.50 -22.09 2.27
CA ALA A 281 1.35 -23.33 3.03
C ALA A 281 0.61 -24.41 2.24
N ARG A 282 -0.35 -24.04 1.40
CA ARG A 282 -1.19 -24.98 0.63
C ARG A 282 -1.50 -24.42 -0.74
N GLU A 283 -1.60 -25.31 -1.72
CA GLU A 283 -2.21 -25.02 -3.01
C GLU A 283 -3.45 -25.89 -3.25
N PHE A 284 -4.49 -25.25 -3.77
CA PHE A 284 -5.68 -25.89 -4.28
C PHE A 284 -5.77 -25.62 -5.78
N SER A 285 -5.67 -26.65 -6.60
CA SER A 285 -5.95 -26.60 -8.03
C SER A 285 -6.82 -27.78 -8.44
N SER A 286 -7.41 -27.72 -9.64
CA SER A 286 -8.21 -28.83 -10.19
C SER A 286 -7.40 -30.12 -10.37
N GLU A 287 -6.07 -30.02 -10.43
CA GLU A 287 -5.13 -31.13 -10.56
C GLU A 287 -4.42 -31.48 -9.23
N ALA A 288 -4.33 -30.53 -8.31
CA ALA A 288 -3.72 -30.67 -6.99
C ALA A 288 -4.70 -30.21 -5.90
N ALA A 289 -5.62 -31.09 -5.50
CA ALA A 289 -6.54 -30.83 -4.41
C ALA A 289 -5.79 -30.81 -3.06
N GLY A 290 -5.32 -29.64 -2.62
CA GLY A 290 -4.71 -29.45 -1.30
C GLY A 290 -3.31 -30.05 -1.16
N ARG A 291 -2.59 -30.27 -2.26
CA ARG A 291 -1.23 -30.84 -2.21
C ARG A 291 -0.24 -29.80 -1.71
N ALA A 292 0.69 -30.22 -0.85
CA ALA A 292 1.83 -29.39 -0.47
C ALA A 292 2.68 -29.09 -1.72
N LEU A 293 3.11 -27.82 -1.87
CA LEU A 293 3.87 -27.36 -3.03
C LEU A 293 5.28 -27.93 -3.07
N SER A 294 5.75 -28.29 -4.27
CA SER A 294 7.11 -28.77 -4.50
C SER A 294 8.21 -27.71 -4.31
N GLY A 295 7.84 -26.44 -4.11
CA GLY A 295 8.77 -25.34 -3.79
C GLY A 295 9.33 -25.37 -2.37
N GLY A 296 8.82 -26.25 -1.50
CA GLY A 296 9.33 -26.51 -0.16
C GLY A 296 9.17 -25.35 0.83
N ASP A 297 9.68 -25.55 2.05
CA ASP A 297 9.62 -24.56 3.15
C ASP A 297 10.45 -23.29 2.89
N ASN A 298 11.20 -23.29 1.79
CA ASN A 298 12.15 -22.23 1.42
C ASN A 298 11.57 -21.24 0.42
N ALA A 299 10.38 -21.47 -0.14
CA ALA A 299 9.71 -20.50 -1.00
C ALA A 299 8.91 -19.49 -0.16
N GLY A 300 8.95 -18.21 -0.53
CA GLY A 300 8.19 -17.15 0.11
C GLY A 300 7.72 -16.09 -0.87
N VAL A 301 6.74 -15.30 -0.45
CA VAL A 301 6.28 -14.09 -1.15
C VAL A 301 6.30 -12.90 -0.20
N ILE A 302 6.67 -11.72 -0.70
CA ILE A 302 6.62 -10.48 0.07
C ILE A 302 5.18 -9.96 0.01
N ARG A 303 4.57 -9.69 1.16
CA ARG A 303 3.24 -9.10 1.30
C ARG A 303 3.32 -7.57 1.23
N ASN A 304 2.19 -6.92 0.97
CA ASN A 304 2.06 -5.47 1.06
C ASN A 304 1.90 -4.93 2.50
N PHE A 305 1.97 -5.78 3.52
CA PHE A 305 2.02 -5.35 4.92
C PHE A 305 3.40 -4.78 5.23
N SER A 306 3.43 -3.56 5.76
CA SER A 306 4.66 -2.85 6.09
C SER A 306 4.66 -2.34 7.53
N TYR A 307 5.83 -2.38 8.15
CA TYR A 307 6.15 -1.68 9.38
C TYR A 307 7.02 -0.46 9.03
N PRO A 308 6.66 0.74 9.51
CA PRO A 308 7.42 1.93 9.22
C PRO A 308 8.72 1.98 10.01
N PHE A 309 9.82 2.22 9.31
CA PHE A 309 11.14 2.42 9.91
C PHE A 309 11.66 3.82 9.57
N ARG A 310 12.48 4.36 10.47
CA ARG A 310 13.11 5.67 10.34
C ARG A 310 14.59 5.52 10.11
N VAL A 311 15.15 6.49 9.41
CA VAL A 311 16.57 6.56 9.09
C VAL A 311 17.22 7.66 9.93
N ALA A 312 18.36 7.34 10.54
CA ALA A 312 19.18 8.27 11.30
C ALA A 312 20.63 8.22 10.79
N PRO A 313 21.25 9.36 10.42
CA PRO A 313 22.64 9.37 9.98
C PRO A 313 23.57 8.99 11.15
N ILE A 314 24.67 8.29 10.85
CA ILE A 314 25.70 8.00 11.86
C ILE A 314 26.71 9.15 11.91
N PRO A 315 26.88 9.83 13.07
CA PRO A 315 27.80 10.96 13.18
C PRO A 315 29.23 10.61 12.76
N GLY A 316 29.84 11.46 11.93
CA GLY A 316 31.20 11.26 11.43
C GLY A 316 31.37 10.15 10.39
N LYS A 317 30.28 9.52 9.91
CA LYS A 317 30.29 8.46 8.91
C LYS A 317 29.30 8.77 7.78
N ALA A 318 29.72 9.58 6.80
CA ALA A 318 28.84 10.04 5.72
C ALA A 318 28.26 8.90 4.84
N GLU A 319 28.96 7.77 4.75
CA GLU A 319 28.53 6.59 3.99
C GLU A 319 27.71 5.60 4.84
N MET A 320 27.33 5.96 6.08
CA MET A 320 26.58 5.08 6.96
C MET A 320 25.36 5.76 7.55
N TYR A 321 24.25 5.04 7.56
CA TYR A 321 23.07 5.40 8.34
C TYR A 321 22.50 4.18 9.05
N GLU A 322 21.81 4.47 10.14
CA GLU A 322 21.05 3.51 10.91
C GLU A 322 19.58 3.54 10.51
N ILE A 323 18.96 2.37 10.50
CA ILE A 323 17.52 2.22 10.35
C ILE A 323 16.99 1.60 11.64
N HIS A 324 16.01 2.23 12.25
CA HIS A 324 15.38 1.76 13.48
C HIS A 324 13.86 1.85 13.39
N GLY A 325 13.16 1.15 14.28
CA GLY A 325 11.70 1.21 14.36
C GLY A 325 11.21 2.65 14.42
N GLY A 326 10.12 2.95 13.70
CA GLY A 326 9.52 4.28 13.73
C GLY A 326 8.96 4.67 15.09
N ASP A 327 8.68 3.67 15.92
CA ASP A 327 8.31 3.71 17.33
C ASP A 327 9.37 2.88 18.12
N SER A 328 9.76 3.34 19.30
CA SER A 328 10.72 2.64 20.17
C SER A 328 10.15 1.35 20.75
N GLU A 329 8.83 1.26 20.87
CA GLU A 329 8.13 0.07 21.36
C GLU A 329 7.80 -0.94 20.25
N LEU A 330 8.15 -0.62 18.99
CA LEU A 330 7.89 -1.52 17.86
C LEU A 330 8.72 -2.80 18.01
N GLU A 331 8.01 -3.90 18.21
CA GLU A 331 8.59 -5.25 18.23
C GLU A 331 7.93 -6.11 17.14
N LEU A 332 8.75 -6.61 16.22
CA LEU A 332 8.29 -7.51 15.17
C LEU A 332 7.96 -8.88 15.78
N PRO A 333 6.77 -9.46 15.49
CA PRO A 333 6.47 -10.83 15.87
C PRO A 333 7.50 -11.80 15.26
N PRO A 334 7.70 -13.00 15.85
CA PRO A 334 8.54 -14.03 15.23
C PRO A 334 8.13 -14.33 13.78
N GLY A 335 9.13 -14.58 12.93
CA GLY A 335 8.95 -15.03 11.56
C GLY A 335 9.75 -14.26 10.50
N HIS A 336 9.23 -14.20 9.28
CA HIS A 336 9.98 -13.85 8.08
C HIS A 336 9.69 -12.44 7.58
N TYR A 337 10.76 -11.70 7.27
CA TYR A 337 10.67 -10.30 6.88
C TYR A 337 11.66 -9.94 5.78
N VAL A 338 11.40 -8.81 5.13
CA VAL A 338 12.38 -8.13 4.29
C VAL A 338 12.49 -6.65 4.66
N LEU A 339 13.71 -6.14 4.68
CA LEU A 339 13.99 -4.71 4.70
C LEU A 339 13.96 -4.18 3.25
N SER A 340 13.04 -3.27 2.95
CA SER A 340 12.88 -2.68 1.62
C SER A 340 13.70 -1.40 1.48
N LEU A 341 14.73 -1.43 0.64
CA LEU A 341 15.61 -0.30 0.34
C LEU A 341 15.54 0.02 -1.15
N GLY A 342 14.64 0.94 -1.51
CA GLY A 342 14.40 1.30 -2.91
C GLY A 342 14.01 0.08 -3.75
N PRO A 343 14.77 -0.26 -4.82
CA PRO A 343 14.45 -1.39 -5.68
C PRO A 343 14.86 -2.76 -5.10
N GLN A 344 15.50 -2.80 -3.92
CA GLN A 344 16.08 -4.02 -3.37
C GLN A 344 15.45 -4.39 -2.03
N ALA A 345 15.17 -5.69 -1.85
CA ALA A 345 14.64 -6.23 -0.60
C ALA A 345 15.64 -7.22 0.02
N TYR A 346 15.96 -7.01 1.29
CA TYR A 346 16.95 -7.77 2.06
C TYR A 346 16.27 -8.63 3.10
N TYR A 347 16.48 -9.94 3.06
CA TYR A 347 15.78 -10.89 3.93
C TYR A 347 16.41 -10.97 5.32
N PHE A 348 15.56 -11.20 6.32
CA PHE A 348 15.96 -11.65 7.65
C PHE A 348 14.81 -12.43 8.31
N GLN A 349 15.14 -13.20 9.35
CA GLN A 349 14.18 -13.92 10.17
C GLN A 349 14.30 -13.48 11.62
N VAL A 350 13.16 -13.28 12.29
CA VAL A 350 13.07 -13.14 13.75
C VAL A 350 12.74 -14.51 14.31
N ASP A 351 13.57 -14.99 15.23
CA ASP A 351 13.42 -16.32 15.82
C ASP A 351 12.19 -16.42 16.73
N GLY A 352 11.65 -17.64 16.83
CA GLY A 352 10.46 -17.98 17.62
C GLY A 352 9.33 -18.58 16.80
N ASP A 353 8.24 -18.89 17.48
CA ASP A 353 7.07 -19.55 16.88
C ASP A 353 6.26 -18.58 16.01
N ILE A 354 6.15 -18.89 14.71
CA ILE A 354 5.38 -18.07 13.77
C ILE A 354 3.89 -18.27 14.02
N THR A 355 3.28 -17.28 14.65
CA THR A 355 1.84 -17.26 15.01
C THR A 355 1.04 -16.22 14.22
N ASP A 356 1.71 -15.35 13.46
CA ASP A 356 1.06 -14.31 12.68
C ASP A 356 0.43 -14.88 11.40
N PRO A 357 -0.91 -14.84 11.24
CA PRO A 357 -1.58 -15.36 10.04
C PRO A 357 -1.19 -14.61 8.76
N ARG A 358 -0.64 -13.39 8.85
CA ARG A 358 -0.18 -12.62 7.68
C ARG A 358 1.08 -13.21 7.04
N GLN A 359 1.80 -14.06 7.77
CA GLN A 359 2.96 -14.81 7.27
C GLN A 359 2.58 -16.14 6.63
N CYS A 360 1.28 -16.42 6.46
CA CYS A 360 0.79 -17.65 5.90
C CYS A 360 -0.24 -17.40 4.81
N LEU A 361 -0.07 -18.08 3.67
CA LEU A 361 -1.01 -18.03 2.55
C LEU A 361 -1.46 -19.41 2.09
N GLU A 362 -2.72 -19.46 1.68
CA GLU A 362 -3.31 -20.53 0.88
C GLU A 362 -3.48 -20.01 -0.56
N ARG A 363 -2.99 -20.78 -1.53
CA ARG A 363 -3.05 -20.46 -2.96
C ARG A 363 -4.16 -21.28 -3.61
N VAL A 364 -5.01 -20.65 -4.40
CA VAL A 364 -6.03 -21.31 -5.21
C VAL A 364 -5.77 -21.01 -6.68
N VAL A 365 -5.47 -22.02 -7.46
CA VAL A 365 -5.23 -21.91 -8.91
C VAL A 365 -6.50 -22.37 -9.63
N ALA A 366 -7.21 -21.42 -10.23
CA ALA A 366 -8.41 -21.66 -11.02
C ALA A 366 -8.17 -21.27 -12.48
N GLY A 367 -9.06 -21.68 -13.39
CA GLY A 367 -8.97 -21.29 -14.81
C GLY A 367 -9.04 -19.77 -15.04
N SER A 368 -9.62 -19.01 -14.10
CA SER A 368 -9.68 -17.55 -14.13
C SER A 368 -8.44 -16.85 -13.56
N GLY A 369 -7.52 -17.59 -12.93
CA GLY A 369 -6.29 -17.05 -12.35
C GLY A 369 -5.94 -17.65 -10.99
N THR A 370 -4.92 -17.05 -10.36
CA THR A 370 -4.41 -17.46 -9.04
C THR A 370 -4.87 -16.49 -7.96
N PHE A 371 -5.47 -17.04 -6.91
CA PHE A 371 -5.98 -16.31 -5.76
C PHE A 371 -5.21 -16.71 -4.50
N TYR A 372 -5.05 -15.74 -3.58
CA TYR A 372 -4.35 -15.96 -2.32
C TYR A 372 -5.24 -15.53 -1.16
N ALA A 373 -5.35 -16.40 -0.15
CA ALA A 373 -6.05 -16.12 1.09
C ALA A 373 -5.11 -16.29 2.28
N PRO A 374 -5.23 -15.48 3.34
CA PRO A 374 -4.51 -15.73 4.59
C PRO A 374 -4.97 -17.05 5.22
N CYS A 375 -4.06 -17.73 5.89
CA CYS A 375 -4.41 -18.95 6.62
C CYS A 375 -5.31 -18.64 7.82
N LYS A 376 -6.28 -19.52 8.11
CA LYS A 376 -7.15 -19.39 9.29
C LYS A 376 -6.39 -19.51 10.62
N ILE A 377 -5.34 -20.33 10.63
CA ILE A 377 -4.46 -20.51 11.78
C ILE A 377 -3.03 -20.58 11.23
N ALA A 378 -2.17 -19.67 11.68
CA ALA A 378 -0.73 -19.88 11.60
C ALA A 378 -0.37 -20.88 12.71
N LYS A 379 -0.59 -22.18 12.47
CA LYS A 379 0.07 -23.18 13.31
C LYS A 379 1.55 -23.11 12.98
N THR A 380 2.37 -23.19 14.02
CA THR A 380 3.83 -23.17 13.98
C THR A 380 4.33 -23.90 12.75
N TYR A 381 4.93 -23.14 11.83
CA TYR A 381 5.56 -23.65 10.63
C TYR A 381 6.98 -24.09 10.92
#